data_AF-A0A1S1NMP7-F1
#
_entry.id   AF-A0A1S1NMP7-F1
#
_cell.length_a   1.000
_cell.length_b   1.000
_cell.length_c   1.000
_cell.angle_alpha   90.00
_cell.angle_beta   90.00
_cell.angle_gamma   90.00
#
_symmetry.space_group_name_H-M   'P 1'
#
loop_
_entity.id
_entity.type
_entity.pdbx_description
1 polymer ?
#
loop_
_entity_poly.entity_id
_entity_poly.type
_entity_poly.pdbx_seq_one_letter_code
_entity_poly.pdbx_strand_id
1 'polypeptide(L)'
;MNTFTVDDIPITVINVVNIPTDQIDGFITAWEHRSRLISSADGFISAELHRAIDSETEFQLVNVSKWRSRAHFEAATQEPQFRHELYSYASAPGSTWTAHRGIYRTASKLD
;
A
#
# COMPACT_ATOMS: atom_id res chain seq x y z
N MET A 1 -33.28 3.66 -7.19
CA MET A 1 -32.62 3.97 -5.90
C MET A 1 -31.37 3.12 -5.82
N ASN A 2 -30.18 3.71 -5.92
CA ASN A 2 -28.92 2.96 -5.77
C ASN A 2 -28.67 2.74 -4.29
N THR A 3 -28.83 1.51 -3.83
CA THR A 3 -28.36 1.06 -2.52
C THR A 3 -26.86 0.88 -2.61
N PHE A 4 -26.09 1.88 -2.17
CA PHE A 4 -24.67 1.70 -1.89
C PHE A 4 -24.56 0.73 -0.71
N THR A 5 -23.99 -0.45 -0.94
CA THR A 5 -23.60 -1.34 0.16
C THR A 5 -22.35 -0.76 0.83
N VAL A 6 -22.05 -1.20 2.05
CA VAL A 6 -20.81 -0.80 2.77
C VAL A 6 -19.55 -1.09 1.92
N ASP A 7 -19.67 -2.02 0.97
CA ASP A 7 -18.61 -2.46 0.07
C ASP A 7 -18.29 -1.49 -1.08
N ASP A 8 -19.05 -0.40 -1.23
CA ASP A 8 -18.82 0.66 -2.23
C ASP A 8 -18.23 1.96 -1.64
N ILE A 9 -17.91 1.97 -0.35
CA ILE A 9 -17.38 3.16 0.33
C ILE A 9 -15.89 3.33 0.00
N PRO A 10 -15.43 4.54 -0.38
CA PRO A 10 -14.01 4.82 -0.56
C PRO A 10 -13.19 4.51 0.69
N ILE A 11 -12.08 3.81 0.50
CA ILE A 11 -11.17 3.42 1.57
C ILE A 11 -9.79 4.03 1.39
N THR A 12 -9.07 4.12 2.50
CA THR A 12 -7.63 4.37 2.53
C THR A 12 -6.94 3.14 3.11
N VAL A 13 -6.05 2.53 2.34
CA VAL A 13 -5.19 1.44 2.80
C VAL A 13 -3.88 2.06 3.28
N ILE A 14 -3.57 1.85 4.55
CA ILE A 14 -2.31 2.29 5.14
C ILE A 14 -1.49 1.05 5.46
N ASN A 15 -0.28 0.98 4.92
CA ASN A 15 0.71 -0.03 5.30
C ASN A 15 1.86 0.69 6.00
N VAL A 16 2.02 0.43 7.30
CA VAL A 16 3.19 0.87 8.06
C VAL A 16 4.25 -0.21 7.93
N VAL A 17 5.44 0.15 7.46
CA VAL A 17 6.51 -0.82 7.18
C VAL A 17 7.57 -0.72 8.28
N ASN A 18 7.81 -1.84 8.97
CA ASN A 18 8.99 -2.01 9.80
C ASN A 18 10.09 -2.62 8.93
N ILE A 19 11.21 -1.91 8.80
CA ILE A 19 12.27 -2.25 7.85
C ILE A 19 13.63 -1.74 8.36
N PRO A 20 14.70 -2.54 8.25
CA PRO A 20 16.05 -2.04 8.51
C PRO A 20 16.45 -0.89 7.59
N THR A 21 17.25 0.04 8.11
CA THR A 21 17.62 1.26 7.38
C THR A 21 18.39 0.98 6.08
N ASP A 22 19.18 -0.08 6.05
CA ASP A 22 19.95 -0.53 4.89
C ASP A 22 19.10 -1.15 3.77
N GLN A 23 17.83 -1.47 4.03
CA GLN A 23 16.90 -2.06 3.05
C GLN A 23 15.90 -1.05 2.47
N ILE A 24 15.85 0.19 3.00
CA ILE A 24 14.85 1.20 2.64
C ILE A 24 14.82 1.50 1.15
N ASP A 25 15.95 1.83 0.54
CA ASP A 25 15.98 2.28 -0.86
C ASP A 25 15.63 1.14 -1.84
N GLY A 26 16.05 -0.08 -1.51
CA GLY A 26 15.65 -1.28 -2.24
C GLY A 26 14.14 -1.52 -2.14
N PHE A 27 13.55 -1.32 -0.97
CA PHE A 27 12.11 -1.44 -0.76
C PHE A 27 11.33 -0.40 -1.55
N ILE A 28 11.78 0.86 -1.57
CA ILE A 28 11.14 1.94 -2.33
C ILE A 28 11.08 1.57 -3.82
N THR A 29 12.20 1.10 -4.37
CA THR A 29 12.29 0.69 -5.79
C THR A 29 11.32 -0.46 -6.10
N ALA A 30 11.30 -1.49 -5.26
CA ALA A 30 10.40 -2.64 -5.43
C ALA A 30 8.92 -2.26 -5.25
N TRP A 31 8.63 -1.36 -4.31
CA TRP A 31 7.28 -0.82 -4.09
C TRP A 31 6.81 -0.03 -5.30
N GLU A 32 7.65 0.81 -5.89
CA GLU A 32 7.28 1.63 -7.04
C GLU A 32 6.96 0.74 -8.25
N HIS A 33 7.85 -0.23 -8.56
CA HIS A 33 7.63 -1.20 -9.63
C HIS A 33 6.30 -1.93 -9.47
N ARG A 34 6.06 -2.51 -8.29
CA ARG A 34 4.85 -3.28 -8.00
C ARG A 34 3.59 -2.40 -8.01
N SER A 35 3.67 -1.16 -7.55
CA SER A 35 2.51 -0.25 -7.49
C SER A 35 2.04 0.17 -8.88
N ARG A 36 2.96 0.30 -9.86
CA ARG A 36 2.57 0.59 -11.26
C ARG A 36 1.68 -0.50 -11.84
N LEU A 37 1.91 -1.77 -11.48
CA LEU A 37 1.13 -2.91 -11.99
C LEU A 37 -0.36 -2.83 -11.69
N ILE A 38 -0.74 -2.12 -10.61
CA ILE A 38 -2.13 -1.99 -10.17
C ILE A 38 -2.66 -0.55 -10.28
N SER A 39 -1.86 0.37 -10.82
CA SER A 39 -2.22 1.79 -10.94
C SER A 39 -3.29 2.09 -11.99
N SER A 40 -3.50 1.16 -12.93
CA SER A 40 -4.57 1.22 -13.94
C SER A 40 -5.79 0.35 -13.59
N ALA A 41 -5.77 -0.33 -12.43
CA ALA A 41 -6.87 -1.18 -12.01
C ALA A 41 -8.14 -0.35 -11.75
N ASP A 42 -9.30 -0.94 -12.02
CA ASP A 42 -10.57 -0.27 -11.73
C ASP A 42 -10.66 0.06 -10.23
N GLY A 43 -11.12 1.28 -9.93
CA GLY A 43 -11.21 1.79 -8.57
C GLY A 43 -9.89 2.22 -7.91
N PHE A 44 -8.73 2.15 -8.58
CA PHE A 44 -7.52 2.83 -8.09
C PHE A 44 -7.71 4.35 -8.10
N ILE A 45 -7.31 5.05 -7.03
CA ILE A 45 -7.38 6.52 -6.95
C ILE A 45 -5.97 7.11 -6.84
N SER A 46 -5.20 6.69 -5.83
CA SER A 46 -3.82 7.13 -5.64
C SER A 46 -3.02 6.15 -4.79
N ALA A 47 -1.69 6.22 -4.88
CA ALA A 47 -0.77 5.56 -3.96
C ALA A 47 0.45 6.43 -3.74
N GLU A 48 0.80 6.63 -2.48
CA GLU A 48 1.90 7.47 -2.03
C GLU A 48 2.71 6.71 -0.99
N LEU A 49 4.01 6.50 -1.26
CA LEU A 49 4.95 5.98 -0.28
C LEU A 49 5.66 7.14 0.38
N HIS A 50 5.42 7.31 1.68
CA HIS A 50 6.04 8.34 2.49
C HIS A 50 7.32 7.78 3.11
N ARG A 51 8.39 8.55 3.02
CA ARG A 51 9.64 8.32 3.73
C ARG A 51 9.73 9.31 4.89
N ALA A 52 10.13 8.83 6.07
CA ALA A 52 10.39 9.70 7.21
C ALA A 52 11.51 10.69 6.87
N ILE A 53 11.38 11.93 7.36
CA ILE A 53 12.43 12.95 7.24
C ILE A 53 13.53 12.69 8.29
N ASP A 54 13.13 12.29 9.49
CA ASP A 54 14.03 11.99 10.61
C ASP A 54 14.40 10.49 10.63
N SER A 55 15.70 10.21 10.67
CA SER A 55 16.25 8.85 10.78
C SER A 55 15.89 8.14 12.08
N GLU A 56 15.49 8.86 13.14
CA GLU A 56 15.10 8.27 14.42
C GLU A 56 13.61 7.88 14.48
N THR A 57 12.82 8.25 13.46
CA THR A 57 11.41 7.85 13.39
C THR A 57 11.30 6.33 13.34
N GLU A 58 10.50 5.73 14.23
CA GLU A 58 10.32 4.27 14.31
C GLU A 58 9.91 3.65 12.97
N PHE A 59 8.96 4.27 12.27
CA PHE A 59 8.51 3.81 10.96
C PHE A 59 9.06 4.70 9.86
N GLN A 60 10.12 4.21 9.22
CA GLN A 60 10.79 4.92 8.15
C GLN A 60 9.98 5.00 6.86
N LEU A 61 9.04 4.07 6.63
CA LEU A 61 8.20 4.03 5.44
C LEU A 61 6.72 3.80 5.77
N VAL A 62 5.85 4.60 5.17
CA VAL A 62 4.39 4.45 5.26
C VAL A 62 3.76 4.58 3.87
N ASN A 63 3.12 3.52 3.39
CA ASN A 63 2.32 3.57 2.18
C ASN A 63 0.90 3.99 2.52
N VAL A 64 0.38 5.00 1.82
CA VAL A 64 -1.02 5.42 1.86
C VAL A 64 -1.58 5.29 0.45
N SER A 65 -2.57 4.42 0.25
CA SER A 65 -3.27 4.31 -1.04
C SER A 65 -4.77 4.46 -0.88
N LYS A 66 -5.41 5.12 -1.86
CA LYS A 66 -6.84 5.40 -1.88
C LYS A 66 -7.49 4.58 -2.97
N TRP A 67 -8.64 4.00 -2.62
CA TRP A 67 -9.41 3.14 -3.51
C TRP A 67 -10.88 3.48 -3.44
N ARG A 68 -11.57 3.30 -4.57
CA ARG A 68 -13.01 3.51 -4.67
C ARG A 68 -13.78 2.62 -3.71
N SER A 69 -13.30 1.40 -3.46
CA SER A 69 -13.78 0.56 -2.37
C SER A 69 -12.82 -0.57 -1.99
N ARG A 70 -13.17 -1.31 -0.93
CA ARG A 70 -12.44 -2.50 -0.48
C ARG A 70 -12.38 -3.59 -1.56
N ALA A 71 -13.49 -3.86 -2.24
CA ALA A 71 -13.56 -4.88 -3.29
C ALA A 71 -12.60 -4.56 -4.44
N HIS A 72 -12.51 -3.29 -4.84
CA HIS A 72 -11.57 -2.84 -5.88
C HIS A 72 -10.11 -3.06 -5.47
N PHE A 73 -9.75 -2.70 -4.23
CA PHE A 73 -8.41 -2.96 -3.69
C PHE A 73 -8.08 -4.46 -3.65
N GLU A 74 -9.00 -5.27 -3.12
CA GLU A 74 -8.81 -6.71 -3.01
C GLU A 74 -8.64 -7.34 -4.41
N ALA A 75 -9.50 -6.98 -5.37
CA ALA A 75 -9.38 -7.44 -6.76
C ALA A 75 -8.03 -7.05 -7.39
N ALA A 76 -7.63 -5.77 -7.28
CA ALA A 76 -6.37 -5.29 -7.83
C ALA A 76 -5.15 -6.01 -7.22
N THR A 77 -5.17 -6.31 -5.92
CA THR A 77 -4.07 -7.04 -5.27
C THR A 77 -4.06 -8.54 -5.53
N GLN A 78 -5.09 -9.09 -6.19
CA GLN A 78 -5.07 -10.46 -6.70
C GLN A 78 -4.39 -10.59 -8.07
N GLU A 79 -4.03 -9.47 -8.72
CA GLU A 79 -3.32 -9.49 -10.00
C GLU A 79 -2.07 -10.39 -9.92
N PRO A 80 -1.93 -11.41 -10.80
CA PRO A 80 -0.88 -12.42 -10.67
C PRO A 80 0.52 -11.83 -10.63
N GLN A 81 0.79 -10.83 -11.46
CA GLN A 81 2.10 -10.18 -11.51
C GLN A 81 2.37 -9.38 -10.23
N PHE A 82 1.39 -8.64 -9.71
CA PHE A 82 1.53 -7.91 -8.44
C PHE A 82 1.89 -8.87 -7.30
N ARG A 83 1.17 -10.00 -7.20
CA ARG A 83 1.43 -11.03 -6.19
C ARG A 83 2.80 -11.66 -6.37
N HIS A 84 3.17 -12.00 -7.60
CA HIS A 84 4.49 -12.55 -7.91
C HIS A 84 5.60 -11.62 -7.45
N GLU A 85 5.57 -10.34 -7.83
CA GLU A 85 6.55 -9.34 -7.42
C GLU A 85 6.60 -9.15 -5.90
N LEU A 86 5.44 -9.15 -5.23
CA LEU A 86 5.37 -9.06 -3.77
C LEU A 86 6.04 -10.26 -3.08
N TYR A 87 5.69 -11.49 -3.49
CA TYR A 87 6.23 -12.70 -2.88
C TYR A 87 7.72 -12.89 -3.19
N SER A 88 8.14 -12.63 -4.42
CA SER A 88 9.54 -12.71 -4.84
C SER A 88 10.39 -11.75 -4.01
N TYR A 89 9.94 -10.51 -3.82
CA TYR A 89 10.66 -9.53 -2.98
C TYR A 89 10.64 -9.90 -1.50
N ALA A 90 9.48 -10.30 -0.95
CA ALA A 90 9.36 -10.67 0.46
C ALA A 90 10.19 -11.91 0.84
N SER A 91 10.37 -12.84 -0.10
CA SER A 91 11.09 -14.10 0.12
C SER A 91 12.56 -14.04 -0.29
N ALA A 92 13.07 -12.87 -0.70
CA ALA A 92 14.46 -12.71 -1.08
C ALA A 92 15.40 -12.97 0.12
N PRO A 93 16.56 -13.62 -0.08
CA PRO A 93 17.51 -13.84 1.00
C PRO A 93 17.90 -12.53 1.70
N GLY A 94 17.82 -12.50 3.03
CA GLY A 94 18.15 -11.31 3.83
C GLY A 94 17.04 -10.26 3.95
N SER A 95 15.88 -10.47 3.31
CA SER A 95 14.69 -9.63 3.51
C SER A 95 14.16 -9.79 4.94
N THR A 96 14.11 -8.70 5.70
CA THR A 96 13.69 -8.70 7.11
C THR A 96 12.66 -7.62 7.45
N TRP A 97 11.91 -7.17 6.44
CA TRP A 97 10.84 -6.18 6.61
C TRP A 97 9.48 -6.84 6.90
N THR A 98 8.61 -6.11 7.61
CA THR A 98 7.21 -6.48 7.82
C THR A 98 6.29 -5.30 7.49
N ALA A 99 5.13 -5.57 6.89
CA ALA A 99 4.10 -4.55 6.67
C ALA A 99 2.89 -4.81 7.57
N HIS A 100 2.46 -3.77 8.27
CA HIS A 100 1.28 -3.75 9.11
C HIS A 100 0.18 -2.99 8.37
N ARG A 101 -0.74 -3.75 7.77
CA ARG A 101 -1.84 -3.19 6.96
C ARG A 101 -3.06 -2.88 7.82
N GLY A 102 -3.62 -1.69 7.61
CA GLY A 102 -4.99 -1.38 7.99
C GLY A 102 -5.79 -0.80 6.83
N ILE A 103 -7.12 -0.91 6.92
CA ILE A 103 -8.08 -0.34 5.98
C ILE A 103 -8.95 0.66 6.74
N TYR A 104 -8.96 1.89 6.28
CA TYR A 104 -9.52 3.03 7.00
C TYR A 104 -10.51 3.81 6.12
N ARG A 105 -11.30 4.65 6.79
CA ARG A 105 -12.03 5.76 6.18
C ARG A 105 -11.54 7.06 6.82
N THR A 106 -11.68 8.17 6.13
CA THR A 106 -11.41 9.49 6.74
C THR A 106 -12.41 9.76 7.85
N ALA A 107 -11.93 9.94 9.08
CA ALA A 107 -12.79 10.24 10.24
C ALA A 107 -13.02 11.74 10.41
N SER A 108 -12.06 12.57 9.98
CA SER A 108 -12.14 14.03 9.96
C SER A 108 -11.15 14.57 8.93
N LYS A 109 -11.46 15.72 8.31
CA LYS A 109 -10.59 16.43 7.36
C LYS A 109 -10.78 17.95 7.55
N LEU A 110 -9.69 18.69 7.51
CA LEU A 110 -9.68 20.15 7.39
C LEU A 110 -9.22 20.49 5.96
N ASP A 111 -9.73 21.58 5.41
CA ASP A 111 -9.38 22.07 4.07
C ASP A 111 -8.31 23.17 4.14
#